data_AF-A0A8J8EDU4-F1
#
_entry.id   AF-A0A8J8EDU4-F1
#
_cell.length_a   1.000
_cell.length_b   1.000
_cell.length_c   1.000
_cell.angle_alpha   90.00
_cell.angle_beta   90.00
_cell.angle_gamma   90.00
#
_symmetry.space_group_name_H-M   'P 1'
#
loop_
_entity.id
_entity.type
_entity.pdbx_description
1 polymer ?
#
loop_
_entity_poly.entity_id
_entity_poly.type
_entity_poly.pdbx_seq_one_letter_code
_entity_poly.pdbx_strand_id
1 'polypeptide(L)' 'MSGRALSSVSAFSFLLNLFFGGFRLSLDLMVPLLVYWLYLRGTGKRPGPWVLVRDLGLILLAGTAGWLLGTVI' A
#
# COMPACT_ATOMS: atom_id res chain seq x y z
N MET A 1 -18.79 0.33 1.19
CA MET A 1 -18.09 -0.83 0.58
C MET A 1 -16.64 -0.56 0.11
N SER A 2 -16.03 0.63 0.28
CA SER A 2 -14.65 0.90 -0.20
C SER A 2 -13.53 0.54 0.80
N GLY A 3 -13.83 0.42 2.10
CA GLY A 3 -12.81 0.26 3.14
C GLY A 3 -12.13 -1.12 3.22
N ARG A 4 -12.80 -2.20 2.80
CA ARG A 4 -12.24 -3.57 2.88
C ARG A 4 -11.07 -3.79 1.94
N ALA A 5 -11.15 -3.23 0.73
CA ALA A 5 -10.06 -3.32 -0.23
C ALA A 5 -8.84 -2.52 0.23
N LEU A 6 -9.06 -1.31 0.75
CA LEU A 6 -7.98 -0.49 1.29
C LEU A 6 -7.23 -1.18 2.43
N SER A 7 -7.99 -1.75 3.37
CA SER A 7 -7.43 -2.49 4.49
C SER A 7 -6.60 -3.70 4.03
N SER A 8 -7.00 -4.37 2.95
CA SER A 8 -6.24 -5.49 2.39
C SER A 8 -4.95 -5.01 1.71
N VAL A 9 -5.01 -3.92 0.93
CA VAL A 9 -3.82 -3.36 0.28
C VAL A 9 -2.83 -2.80 1.30
N SER A 10 -3.30 -2.13 2.35
CA SER A 10 -2.44 -1.61 3.41
C SER A 10 -1.79 -2.72 4.22
N ALA A 11 -2.54 -3.78 4.58
CA ALA A 11 -1.98 -4.94 5.27
C ALA A 11 -0.94 -5.68 4.42
N PHE A 12 -1.21 -5.81 3.12
CA PHE A 12 -0.26 -6.37 2.17
C PHE A 12 1.00 -5.51 2.07
N SER A 13 0.85 -4.19 1.94
CA SER A 13 1.97 -3.23 1.91
C SER A 13 2.84 -3.31 3.16
N PHE A 14 2.21 -3.44 4.33
CA PHE A 14 2.90 -3.58 5.61
C PHE A 14 3.70 -4.87 5.70
N LEU A 15 3.09 -6.01 5.35
CA LEU A 15 3.78 -7.31 5.39
C LEU A 15 4.91 -7.37 4.37
N LEU A 16 4.70 -6.85 3.16
CA LEU A 16 5.74 -6.81 2.13
C LEU A 16 6.96 -6.02 2.63
N ASN A 17 6.73 -4.81 3.17
CA ASN A 17 7.81 -3.99 3.70
C ASN A 17 8.41 -4.54 5.01
N LEU A 18 7.67 -5.32 5.80
CA LEU A 18 8.20 -5.99 6.99
C LEU A 18 9.19 -7.10 6.63
N PHE A 19 8.89 -7.90 5.60
CA PHE A 19 9.74 -9.01 5.17
C PHE A 19 10.85 -8.59 4.20
N PHE A 20 10.58 -7.63 3.32
CA PHE A 20 11.50 -7.19 2.28
C PHE A 20 12.17 -5.85 2.57
N GLY A 21 11.79 -5.14 3.63
CA GLY A 21 12.32 -3.80 3.93
C GLY A 21 13.83 -3.72 4.20
N GLY A 22 14.46 -4.83 4.60
CA GLY A 22 15.91 -4.94 4.67
C GLY A 22 16.60 -4.94 3.30
N PHE A 23 15.92 -5.40 2.25
CA PHE A 23 16.36 -5.26 0.87
C PHE A 23 15.95 -3.86 0.40
N ARG A 24 16.93 -2.98 0.10
CA ARG A 24 16.72 -1.60 -0.41
C ARG A 24 16.08 -1.54 -1.82
N LEU A 25 15.18 -2.45 -2.15
CA LEU A 25 14.49 -2.51 -3.43
C LEU A 25 13.28 -1.59 -3.39
N SER A 26 13.32 -0.50 -4.14
CA SER A 26 12.19 0.42 -4.39
C SER A 26 10.91 -0.27 -4.94
N LEU A 27 10.97 -1.58 -5.22
CA LEU A 27 9.82 -2.42 -5.58
C LEU A 27 8.78 -2.53 -4.46
N ASP A 28 9.18 -2.38 -3.19
CA ASP A 28 8.32 -2.52 -2.01
C ASP A 28 7.15 -1.52 -1.97
N LEU A 29 7.34 -0.35 -2.59
CA LEU A 29 6.32 0.70 -2.69
C LEU A 29 5.56 0.67 -4.00
N MET A 30 6.18 0.17 -5.08
CA MET A 30 5.50 0.05 -6.37
C MET A 30 4.45 -1.05 -6.39
N VAL A 31 4.71 -2.18 -5.73
CA VAL A 31 3.80 -3.33 -5.72
C VAL A 31 2.43 -2.99 -5.08
N PRO A 32 2.36 -2.38 -3.88
CA PRO A 32 1.09 -1.95 -3.28
C PRO A 32 0.33 -0.92 -4.11
N LEU A 33 1.06 0.01 -4.76
CA LEU A 33 0.48 0.99 -5.67
C LEU A 33 -0.15 0.32 -6.90
N LEU A 34 0.54 -0.67 -7.49
CA LEU A 34 0.05 -1.45 -8.63
C LEU A 34 -1.21 -2.23 -8.27
N VAL A 35 -1.25 -2.85 -7.10
CA VAL A 35 -2.43 -3.56 -6.59
C VAL A 35 -3.61 -2.61 -6.39
N TYR A 36 -3.36 -1.44 -5.79
CA TYR A 36 -4.40 -0.41 -5.61
C TYR A 36 -4.92 0.12 -6.96
N TRP A 37 -4.02 0.34 -7.91
CA TRP A 37 -4.38 0.77 -9.26
C TRP A 37 -5.19 -0.28 -10.02
N LEU A 38 -4.81 -1.56 -9.94
CA LEU A 38 -5.57 -2.67 -10.50
C LEU A 38 -6.96 -2.78 -9.87
N TYR A 39 -7.08 -2.57 -8.56
CA TYR A 39 -8.36 -2.54 -7.86
C TYR A 39 -9.27 -1.40 -8.36
N LEU A 40 -8.71 -0.19 -8.54
CA LEU A 40 -9.44 0.94 -9.09
C LEU A 40 -9.91 0.70 -10.52
N ARG A 41 -9.03 0.14 -11.36
CA ARG A 41 -9.35 -0.21 -12.74
C ARG A 41 -10.41 -1.32 -12.80
N GLY A 42 -10.30 -2.35 -11.97
CA GLY A 42 -11.23 -3.49 -11.92
C GLY A 42 -12.61 -3.14 -11.35
N THR A 43 -12.69 -2.17 -10.43
CA THR A 43 -13.97 -1.71 -9.88
C THR A 43 -14.63 -0.61 -10.72
N GLY A 44 -13.94 -0.08 -11.75
CA GLY A 44 -14.42 1.05 -12.56
C GLY A 44 -14.63 2.33 -11.77
N LYS A 45 -14.20 2.37 -10.50
CA LYS A 45 -14.42 3.50 -9.60
C LYS A 45 -13.34 4.54 -9.85
N ARG A 46 -13.79 5.77 -10.14
CA ARG A 46 -12.93 6.96 -10.15
C ARG A 46 -13.10 7.67 -8.80
N PRO A 47 -12.30 7.34 -7.78
CA PRO A 47 -12.33 8.08 -6.53
C PRO A 47 -11.98 9.54 -6.80
N GLY A 48 -12.61 10.45 -6.08
CA GLY A 48 -12.21 11.86 -6.13
C GLY A 48 -10.72 11.99 -5.78
N PRO A 49 -10.03 13.01 -6.32
CA PRO A 49 -8.58 13.18 -6.12
C PRO A 49 -8.20 13.18 -4.64
N TRP A 50 -9.08 13.68 -3.76
CA TRP A 50 -8.87 13.68 -2.32
C TRP A 50 -8.95 12.31 -1.65
N VAL A 51 -9.83 11.44 -2.14
CA VAL A 51 -9.92 10.05 -1.67
C VAL A 51 -8.68 9.28 -2.15
N LEU A 52 -8.24 9.52 -3.38
CA LEU A 52 -7.04 8.90 -3.94
C LEU A 52 -5.78 9.25 -3.13
N VAL A 53 -5.59 10.52 -2.79
CA VAL A 53 -4.46 10.98 -1.97
C VAL A 53 -4.50 10.37 -0.57
N ARG A 54 -5.68 10.34 0.07
CA ARG A 54 -5.84 9.71 1.38
C ARG A 54 -5.47 8.22 1.34
N ASP A 55 -5.93 7.52 0.32
CA ASP A 55 -5.74 6.09 0.21
C ASP A 55 -4.29 5.72 -0.14
N LEU A 56 -3.65 6.49 -1.02
CA LEU A 56 -2.20 6.40 -1.28
C LEU A 56 -1.38 6.71 -0.02
N GLY A 57 -1.80 7.74 0.73
CA GLY A 57 -1.17 8.10 2.00
C GLY A 57 -1.20 6.95 3.00
N LEU A 58 -2.34 6.27 3.15
CA LEU A 58 -2.46 5.10 4.03
C LEU A 58 -1.60 3.92 3.59
N ILE A 59 -1.52 3.65 2.28
CA ILE A 59 -0.67 2.59 1.74
C ILE A 59 0.80 2.89 2.01
N LEU A 60 1.23 4.12 1.75
CA LEU A 60 2.59 4.60 2.07
C LEU A 60 2.88 4.50 3.57
N LEU A 61 1.96 4.93 4.43
CA LEU A 61 2.14 4.89 5.88
C LEU A 61 2.29 3.45 6.39
N ALA A 62 1.48 2.53 5.86
CA ALA A 62 1.56 1.11 6.18
C ALA A 62 2.88 0.49 5.67
N GLY A 63 3.31 0.83 4.45
CA GLY A 63 4.61 0.41 3.93
C GLY A 63 5.77 0.90 4.77
N THR A 64 5.82 2.21 5.07
CA THR A 64 6.88 2.81 5.90
C THR A 64 6.90 2.23 7.32
N ALA A 65 5.73 1.95 7.92
CA ALA A 65 5.64 1.31 9.22
C ALA A 65 6.18 -0.13 9.21
N GLY A 66 5.86 -0.90 8.15
CA GLY A 66 6.41 -2.23 7.93
C GLY A 66 7.92 -2.20 7.74
N TRP A 67 8.41 -1.24 6.96
CA TRP A 67 9.83 -1.04 6.69
C TRP A 67 10.61 -0.71 7.96
N LEU A 68 10.13 0.26 8.75
CA LEU A 68 10.74 0.63 10.02
C LEU A 68 10.85 -0.57 10.95
N LEU A 69 9.78 -1.34 11.11
CA LEU A 69 9.80 -2.55 11.94
C LEU A 69 10.74 -3.62 11.37
N GLY A 70 10.76 -3.84 10.06
CA GLY A 70 11.63 -4.81 9.39
C GLY A 70 13.12 -4.44 9.43
N THR A 71 13.47 -3.16 9.62
CA THR A 71 14.84 -2.72 9.86
C THR A 71 15.28 -2.77 11.32
N VAL A 72 14.31 -2.87 12.25
CA VAL A 72 14.55 -2.92 13.70
C VAL A 72 14.64 -4.36 14.22
N ILE A 73 14.08 -5.33 13.48
CA ILE A 73 14.15 -6.78 13.73
C ILE A 73 15.39 -7.36 13.05
#